data_AF-A0A8S4BF49-F1
#
_entry.id   AF-A0A8S4BF49-F1
#
_cell.length_a   1.000
_cell.length_b   1.000
_cell.length_c   1.000
_cell.angle_alpha   90.00
_cell.angle_beta   90.00
_cell.angle_gamma   90.00
#
_symmetry.space_group_name_H-M   'P 1'
#
loop_
_entity.id
_entity.type
_entity.pdbx_description
1 polymer ?
#
loop_
_entity_poly.entity_id
_entity_poly.type
_entity_poly.pdbx_seq_one_letter_code
_entity_poly.pdbx_strand_id
1 'polypeptide(L)'
;MTLFFLQDIQIEALLMRACEPVIQAYCHEVADNQIDTGDLMECLVQNKHQKEMNEKCAVGVTHFQLIQIKDFRFSYKFKTACKEDVLKLCPNIKKKVDVVICLSTTVRNDTLQDAKEQRVSVKCRKQLRVEEVEMSEDIRLEPELYDSCKQDINRLCQNVAFGNAQVIECLKESKRQLTQRCHQRIFKLQEVEMVDPELDYQLMRVCKHMIRRFCTESEGKNVLQCLKQNKNSELMDPKCKQMITKRQITQNTDYRLNPVLRKACKADIPKFCQSILNKATADTELEGQVISCLKLRYADQRLSPDCEDQIRVILQESALDYRLDPQLQIHCTHEITSLCPEEAAAQEQTGQVEECLKVNLLKIKQEGCKKEVLNMLKESKADIFVDPVLHTACALDIKHHCAAIPPGKGRRESKQHTPA
;
A
#
# COMPACT_ATOMS: atom_id res chain seq x y z
N MET A 1 -18.05 34.54 -28.88
CA MET A 1 -17.14 34.91 -27.77
C MET A 1 -17.89 35.38 -26.52
N THR A 2 -19.16 35.80 -26.60
CA THR A 2 -19.96 36.31 -25.46
C THR A 2 -20.81 35.28 -24.72
N LEU A 3 -21.07 34.10 -25.31
CA LEU A 3 -21.85 33.01 -24.68
C LEU A 3 -21.03 32.11 -23.73
N PHE A 4 -19.71 32.04 -23.93
CA PHE A 4 -18.80 31.23 -23.08
C PHE A 4 -18.57 31.88 -21.71
N PHE A 5 -18.40 33.21 -21.66
CA PHE A 5 -18.21 33.95 -20.40
C PHE A 5 -19.44 33.93 -19.48
N LEU A 6 -20.66 33.87 -20.04
CA LEU A 6 -21.89 33.79 -19.24
C LEU A 6 -22.07 32.41 -18.57
N GLN A 7 -21.50 31.35 -19.15
CA GLN A 7 -21.54 30.00 -18.59
C GLN A 7 -20.55 29.83 -17.43
N ASP A 8 -19.35 30.42 -17.53
CA ASP A 8 -18.36 30.39 -16.44
C ASP A 8 -18.84 31.14 -15.18
N ILE A 9 -19.49 32.30 -15.33
CA ILE A 9 -20.04 33.09 -14.20
C ILE A 9 -21.13 32.31 -13.43
N GLN A 10 -21.96 31.54 -14.14
CA GLN A 10 -23.01 30.74 -13.48
C GLN A 10 -22.43 29.54 -12.72
N ILE A 11 -21.38 28.91 -13.24
CA ILE A 11 -20.69 27.78 -12.59
C ILE A 11 -19.93 28.25 -11.34
N GLU A 12 -19.25 29.40 -11.40
CA GLU A 12 -18.57 29.99 -10.22
C GLU A 12 -19.57 30.35 -9.12
N ALA A 13 -20.70 30.98 -9.45
CA ALA A 13 -21.73 31.31 -8.45
C ALA A 13 -22.37 30.07 -7.80
N LEU A 14 -22.57 28.99 -8.58
CA LEU A 14 -23.07 27.70 -8.08
C LEU A 14 -22.06 27.03 -7.14
N LEU A 15 -20.78 27.05 -7.51
CA LEU A 15 -19.70 26.48 -6.69
C LEU A 15 -19.54 27.22 -5.37
N MET A 16 -19.50 28.56 -5.43
CA MET A 16 -19.37 29.42 -4.25
C MET A 16 -20.50 29.18 -3.25
N ARG A 17 -21.74 29.11 -3.74
CA ARG A 17 -22.90 28.82 -2.89
C ARG A 17 -22.87 27.41 -2.29
N ALA A 18 -22.37 26.43 -3.03
CA ALA A 18 -22.21 25.08 -2.50
C ALA A 18 -21.11 25.01 -1.43
N CYS A 19 -20.05 25.81 -1.57
CA CYS A 19 -18.87 25.81 -0.72
C CYS A 19 -18.90 26.78 0.45
N GLU A 20 -19.94 27.60 0.57
CA GLU A 20 -20.17 28.57 1.65
C GLU A 20 -19.78 28.06 3.06
N PRO A 21 -20.13 26.84 3.50
CA PRO A 21 -19.79 26.38 4.85
C PRO A 21 -18.28 26.22 5.07
N VAL A 22 -17.55 25.76 4.04
CA VAL A 22 -16.09 25.63 4.10
C VAL A 22 -15.43 26.99 3.98
N ILE A 23 -15.97 27.87 3.13
CA ILE A 23 -15.44 29.21 2.93
C ILE A 23 -15.47 29.97 4.26
N GLN A 24 -16.61 29.97 4.95
CA GLN A 24 -16.75 30.68 6.22
C GLN A 24 -15.89 30.07 7.34
N ALA A 25 -15.78 28.74 7.39
CA ALA A 25 -15.06 28.07 8.46
C ALA A 25 -13.52 28.11 8.29
N TYR A 26 -13.02 28.07 7.04
CA TYR A 26 -11.59 27.85 6.78
C TYR A 26 -10.96 28.82 5.77
N CYS A 27 -11.74 29.52 4.94
CA CYS A 27 -11.23 30.38 3.88
C CYS A 27 -11.69 31.84 3.97
N HIS A 28 -12.20 32.27 5.13
CA HIS A 28 -12.82 33.60 5.28
C HIS A 28 -11.85 34.74 4.91
N GLU A 29 -10.59 34.63 5.32
CA GLU A 29 -9.54 35.63 5.05
C GLU A 29 -9.24 35.77 3.55
N VAL A 30 -9.43 34.70 2.78
CA VAL A 30 -9.21 34.70 1.33
C VAL A 30 -10.44 35.23 0.60
N ALA A 31 -11.64 35.00 1.15
CA ALA A 31 -12.91 35.45 0.58
C ALA A 31 -13.16 36.96 0.76
N ASP A 32 -12.79 37.54 1.90
CA ASP A 32 -13.07 38.95 2.21
C ASP A 32 -12.13 39.94 1.50
N ASN A 33 -10.93 39.50 1.10
CA ASN A 33 -9.89 40.39 0.57
C ASN A 33 -9.98 40.68 -0.95
N GLN A 34 -11.06 40.30 -1.64
CA GLN A 34 -11.22 40.43 -3.11
C GLN A 34 -10.05 39.84 -3.92
N ILE A 35 -9.44 38.76 -3.42
CA ILE A 35 -8.28 38.13 -4.06
C ILE A 35 -8.77 37.16 -5.15
N ASP A 36 -7.97 37.01 -6.21
CA ASP A 36 -8.13 36.11 -7.37
C ASP A 36 -8.93 34.84 -7.04
N THR A 37 -9.95 34.52 -7.84
CA THR A 37 -10.77 33.29 -7.75
C THR A 37 -9.90 32.03 -7.61
N GLY A 38 -8.67 32.06 -8.12
CA GLY A 38 -7.67 31.00 -7.94
C GLY A 38 -7.22 30.75 -6.50
N ASP A 39 -7.05 31.77 -5.66
CA ASP A 39 -6.53 31.62 -4.29
C ASP A 39 -7.62 31.08 -3.36
N LEU A 40 -8.86 31.50 -3.57
CA LEU A 40 -10.01 30.94 -2.87
C LEU A 40 -10.20 29.45 -3.22
N MET A 41 -10.00 29.10 -4.48
CA MET A 41 -10.04 27.71 -4.92
C MET A 41 -8.89 26.88 -4.36
N GLU A 42 -7.68 27.43 -4.22
CA GLU A 42 -6.56 26.77 -3.54
C GLU A 42 -6.91 26.48 -2.08
N CYS A 43 -7.54 27.42 -1.37
CA CYS A 43 -8.01 27.18 -0.01
C CYS A 43 -9.10 26.10 0.08
N LEU A 44 -10.05 26.09 -0.86
CA LEU A 44 -11.10 25.06 -0.92
C LEU A 44 -10.53 23.66 -1.20
N VAL A 45 -9.51 23.57 -2.06
CA VAL A 45 -8.79 22.32 -2.33
C VAL A 45 -8.06 21.83 -1.06
N GLN A 46 -7.34 22.72 -0.36
CA GLN A 46 -6.64 22.36 0.88
C GLN A 46 -7.58 21.89 1.99
N ASN A 47 -8.85 22.31 1.94
CA ASN A 47 -9.88 21.97 2.91
C ASN A 47 -10.93 20.97 2.39
N LYS A 48 -10.63 20.26 1.29
CA LYS A 48 -11.53 19.28 0.65
C LYS A 48 -11.90 18.07 1.51
N HIS A 49 -11.22 17.87 2.64
CA HIS A 49 -11.49 16.78 3.58
C HIS A 49 -12.11 17.24 4.90
N GLN A 50 -12.47 18.52 5.02
CA GLN A 50 -13.14 19.03 6.22
C GLN A 50 -14.59 18.57 6.28
N LYS A 51 -15.16 18.51 7.48
CA LYS A 51 -16.54 18.02 7.70
C LYS A 51 -17.58 18.92 7.02
N GLU A 52 -17.26 20.19 6.87
CA GLU A 52 -18.07 21.24 6.25
C GLU A 52 -18.09 21.13 4.72
N MET A 53 -17.19 20.30 4.14
CA MET A 53 -17.12 20.01 2.70
C MET A 53 -18.24 19.04 2.31
N ASN A 54 -19.40 19.59 1.94
CA ASN A 54 -20.52 18.80 1.45
C ASN A 54 -20.26 18.21 0.05
N GLU A 55 -21.04 17.21 -0.32
CA GLU A 55 -20.87 16.48 -1.60
C GLU A 55 -20.94 17.40 -2.82
N LYS A 56 -21.81 18.43 -2.81
CA LYS A 56 -21.95 19.38 -3.92
C LYS A 56 -20.71 20.26 -4.08
N CYS A 57 -20.16 20.77 -2.97
CA CYS A 57 -18.91 21.52 -2.98
C CYS A 57 -17.74 20.61 -3.33
N ALA A 58 -17.65 19.39 -2.78
CA ALA A 58 -16.59 18.44 -3.11
C ALA A 58 -16.57 18.10 -4.60
N VAL A 59 -17.73 17.82 -5.19
CA VAL A 59 -17.89 17.57 -6.64
C VAL A 59 -17.53 18.81 -7.43
N GLY A 60 -17.96 19.99 -7.02
CA GLY A 60 -17.67 21.25 -7.68
C GLY A 60 -16.19 21.66 -7.63
N VAL A 61 -15.54 21.53 -6.47
CA VAL A 61 -14.10 21.76 -6.26
C VAL A 61 -13.31 20.76 -7.08
N THR A 62 -13.71 19.48 -7.07
CA THR A 62 -13.12 18.47 -7.95
C THR A 62 -13.32 18.87 -9.42
N HIS A 63 -14.53 19.22 -9.84
CA HIS A 63 -14.81 19.65 -11.21
C HIS A 63 -13.99 20.86 -11.65
N PHE A 64 -13.81 21.84 -10.77
CA PHE A 64 -12.93 22.98 -11.00
C PHE A 64 -11.47 22.54 -11.11
N GLN A 65 -10.98 21.69 -10.20
CA GLN A 65 -9.65 21.07 -10.30
C GLN A 65 -9.49 20.34 -11.64
N LEU A 66 -10.54 19.70 -12.17
CA LEU A 66 -10.55 18.95 -13.44
C LEU A 66 -10.63 19.81 -14.69
N ILE A 67 -11.42 20.88 -14.70
CA ILE A 67 -11.45 21.85 -15.81
C ILE A 67 -10.10 22.58 -15.85
N GLN A 68 -9.57 22.91 -14.67
CA GLN A 68 -8.20 23.40 -14.51
C GLN A 68 -7.14 22.29 -14.60
N ILE A 69 -7.42 21.03 -14.99
CA ILE A 69 -6.35 20.08 -15.38
C ILE A 69 -5.60 20.59 -16.61
N LYS A 70 -6.26 21.43 -17.43
CA LYS A 70 -5.53 22.20 -18.46
C LYS A 70 -4.54 23.21 -17.88
N ASP A 71 -4.65 23.54 -16.59
CA ASP A 71 -3.93 24.61 -15.90
C ASP A 71 -3.64 24.36 -14.39
N PHE A 72 -3.27 23.14 -13.98
CA PHE A 72 -2.83 22.78 -12.62
C PHE A 72 -2.00 23.90 -11.93
N ARG A 73 -2.51 24.63 -10.93
CA ARG A 73 -1.72 25.72 -10.31
C ARG A 73 -0.84 25.12 -9.22
N PHE A 74 0.48 25.07 -9.45
CA PHE A 74 1.44 24.82 -8.37
C PHE A 74 1.19 25.77 -7.21
N SER A 75 1.23 25.22 -6.00
CA SER A 75 1.16 26.01 -4.77
C SER A 75 2.23 27.11 -4.78
N TYR A 76 1.97 28.25 -4.12
CA TYR A 76 2.98 29.30 -3.97
C TYR A 76 4.29 28.75 -3.37
N LYS A 77 4.18 27.79 -2.45
CA LYS A 77 5.32 27.12 -1.82
C LYS A 77 6.12 26.29 -2.83
N PHE A 78 5.48 25.52 -3.70
CA PHE A 78 6.19 24.81 -4.76
C PHE A 78 6.87 25.77 -5.73
N LYS A 79 6.14 26.79 -6.21
CA LYS A 79 6.71 27.79 -7.14
C LYS A 79 7.96 28.44 -6.57
N THR A 80 7.91 28.88 -5.32
CA THR A 80 9.06 29.53 -4.67
C THR A 80 10.20 28.57 -4.37
N ALA A 81 9.91 27.35 -3.93
CA ALA A 81 10.94 26.37 -3.59
C ALA A 81 11.64 25.77 -4.82
N CYS A 82 10.92 25.61 -5.95
CA CYS A 82 11.41 24.90 -7.14
C CYS A 82 11.80 25.81 -8.30
N LYS A 83 11.59 27.13 -8.24
CA LYS A 83 11.82 28.07 -9.36
C LYS A 83 13.20 27.88 -10.02
N GLU A 84 14.27 27.89 -9.23
CA GLU A 84 15.63 27.80 -9.75
C GLU A 84 15.93 26.43 -10.34
N ASP A 85 15.49 25.36 -9.67
CA ASP A 85 15.66 23.97 -10.11
C ASP A 85 14.95 23.73 -11.45
N VAL A 86 13.72 24.24 -11.61
CA VAL A 86 12.94 24.12 -12.85
C VAL A 86 13.65 24.83 -14.01
N LEU A 87 14.08 26.07 -13.81
CA LEU A 87 14.77 26.85 -14.85
C LEU A 87 16.08 26.18 -15.30
N LYS A 88 16.78 25.52 -14.37
CA LYS A 88 18.07 24.88 -14.63
C LYS A 88 17.94 23.49 -15.25
N LEU A 89 17.00 22.68 -14.77
CA LEU A 89 16.97 21.24 -15.04
C LEU A 89 15.93 20.83 -16.07
N CYS A 90 14.88 21.64 -16.26
CA CYS A 90 13.71 21.26 -17.03
C CYS A 90 13.41 22.23 -18.20
N PRO A 91 14.29 22.29 -19.22
CA PRO A 91 14.06 23.14 -20.38
C PRO A 91 12.89 22.62 -21.24
N ASN A 92 12.19 23.54 -21.91
CA ASN A 92 11.16 23.24 -22.92
C ASN A 92 9.89 22.51 -22.42
N ILE A 93 9.50 22.74 -21.17
CA ILE A 93 8.25 22.23 -20.63
C ILE A 93 7.03 22.92 -21.25
N LYS A 94 6.04 22.12 -21.67
CA LYS A 94 4.78 22.61 -22.26
C LYS A 94 3.59 22.46 -21.32
N LYS A 95 3.56 21.41 -20.49
CA LYS A 95 2.49 21.16 -19.51
C LYS A 95 3.06 21.21 -18.10
N LYS A 96 2.26 21.68 -17.16
CA LYS A 96 2.68 21.80 -15.76
C LYS A 96 3.01 20.44 -15.13
N VAL A 97 2.26 19.40 -15.47
CA VAL A 97 2.54 17.99 -15.10
C VAL A 97 3.96 17.57 -15.52
N ASP A 98 4.47 18.07 -16.65
CA ASP A 98 5.82 17.73 -17.13
C ASP A 98 6.92 18.28 -16.18
N VAL A 99 6.63 19.32 -15.38
CA VAL A 99 7.57 19.85 -14.37
C VAL A 99 7.76 18.84 -13.25
N VAL A 100 6.66 18.29 -12.73
CA VAL A 100 6.71 17.28 -11.68
C VAL A 100 7.43 16.04 -12.21
N ILE A 101 7.07 15.55 -13.40
CA ILE A 101 7.73 14.40 -14.05
C ILE A 101 9.24 14.65 -14.25
N CYS A 102 9.63 15.84 -14.72
CA CYS A 102 11.03 16.17 -14.96
C CYS A 102 11.85 16.18 -13.66
N LEU A 103 11.37 16.90 -12.65
CA LEU A 103 12.06 17.01 -11.36
C LEU A 103 12.09 15.65 -10.63
N SER A 104 10.97 14.92 -10.61
CA SER A 104 10.90 13.61 -9.96
C SER A 104 11.77 12.58 -10.65
N THR A 105 11.80 12.57 -11.99
CA THR A 105 12.72 11.73 -12.77
C THR A 105 14.18 12.07 -12.47
N THR A 106 14.50 13.35 -12.29
CA THR A 106 15.86 13.78 -11.92
C THR A 106 16.26 13.25 -10.55
N VAL A 107 15.40 13.43 -9.54
CA VAL A 107 15.62 12.90 -8.17
C VAL A 107 15.73 11.38 -8.17
N ARG A 108 14.85 10.70 -8.90
CA ARG A 108 14.87 9.24 -9.05
C ARG A 108 16.18 8.78 -9.66
N ASN A 109 16.62 9.38 -10.77
CA ASN A 109 17.84 8.98 -11.46
C ASN A 109 19.08 9.20 -10.58
N ASP A 110 19.16 10.33 -9.87
CA ASP A 110 20.25 10.60 -8.93
C ASP A 110 20.27 9.59 -7.77
N THR A 111 19.09 9.22 -7.27
CA THR A 111 18.95 8.19 -6.21
C THR A 111 19.38 6.81 -6.72
N LEU A 112 19.00 6.44 -7.94
CA LEU A 112 19.36 5.14 -8.53
C LEU A 112 20.84 5.04 -8.92
N GLN A 113 21.51 6.17 -9.14
CA GLN A 113 22.94 6.24 -9.47
C GLN A 113 23.82 6.40 -8.23
N ASP A 114 23.27 6.31 -7.02
CA ASP A 114 23.97 6.57 -5.76
C ASP A 114 24.75 7.90 -5.79
N ALA A 115 24.15 8.93 -6.42
CA ALA A 115 24.78 10.23 -6.56
C ALA A 115 25.02 10.84 -5.16
N LYS A 116 26.26 11.28 -4.92
CA LYS A 116 26.66 11.91 -3.64
C LYS A 116 25.82 13.14 -3.32
N GLU A 117 25.41 13.89 -4.35
CA GLU A 117 24.53 15.04 -4.23
C GLU A 117 23.41 14.96 -5.26
N GLN A 118 22.20 15.28 -4.80
CA GLN A 118 21.00 15.34 -5.63
C GLN A 118 20.94 16.69 -6.34
N ARG A 119 20.67 16.69 -7.66
CA ARG A 119 20.63 17.90 -8.48
C ARG A 119 19.49 18.84 -8.13
N VAL A 120 18.33 18.31 -7.75
CA VAL A 120 17.17 19.10 -7.29
C VAL A 120 17.39 19.48 -5.85
N SER A 121 17.23 20.76 -5.47
CA SER A 121 17.47 21.24 -4.12
C SER A 121 16.59 20.57 -3.05
N VAL A 122 17.08 20.50 -1.79
CA VAL A 122 16.31 19.91 -0.67
C VAL A 122 14.94 20.59 -0.50
N LYS A 123 14.89 21.92 -0.63
CA LYS A 123 13.66 22.71 -0.50
C LYS A 123 12.67 22.34 -1.61
N CYS A 124 13.14 22.25 -2.85
CA CYS A 124 12.30 21.84 -3.97
C CYS A 124 11.84 20.39 -3.82
N ARG A 125 12.73 19.44 -3.48
CA ARG A 125 12.35 18.03 -3.27
C ARG A 125 11.22 17.88 -2.25
N LYS A 126 11.24 18.68 -1.18
CA LYS A 126 10.19 18.66 -0.15
C LYS A 126 8.83 19.10 -0.70
N GLN A 127 8.78 20.12 -1.55
CA GLN A 127 7.52 20.56 -2.17
C GLN A 127 7.11 19.67 -3.34
N LEU A 128 8.07 19.20 -4.15
CA LEU A 128 7.85 18.24 -5.22
C LEU A 128 7.09 17.01 -4.73
N ARG A 129 7.48 16.50 -3.56
CA ARG A 129 6.81 15.36 -2.94
C ARG A 129 5.34 15.65 -2.56
N VAL A 130 5.03 16.88 -2.16
CA VAL A 130 3.64 17.28 -1.90
C VAL A 130 2.84 17.22 -3.19
N GLU A 131 3.38 17.79 -4.28
CA GLU A 131 2.72 17.77 -5.58
C GLU A 131 2.59 16.33 -6.14
N GLU A 132 3.59 15.45 -5.94
CA GLU A 132 3.52 14.04 -6.34
C GLU A 132 2.37 13.29 -5.63
N VAL A 133 2.17 13.56 -4.34
CA VAL A 133 1.06 12.98 -3.56
C VAL A 133 -0.28 13.55 -3.98
N GLU A 134 -0.36 14.85 -4.26
CA GLU A 134 -1.59 15.47 -4.76
C GLU A 134 -1.96 14.94 -6.16
N MET A 135 -0.96 14.68 -7.01
CA MET A 135 -1.18 14.04 -8.30
C MET A 135 -1.72 12.61 -8.17
N SER A 136 -1.34 11.87 -7.13
CA SER A 136 -1.88 10.52 -6.88
C SER A 136 -3.29 10.53 -6.26
N GLU A 137 -3.90 11.71 -6.02
CA GLU A 137 -5.32 11.83 -5.64
C GLU A 137 -6.25 11.39 -6.77
N ASP A 138 -5.93 11.71 -8.03
CA ASP A 138 -6.81 11.43 -9.15
C ASP A 138 -6.01 10.88 -10.33
N ILE A 139 -6.34 9.67 -10.77
CA ILE A 139 -5.69 9.01 -11.89
C ILE A 139 -5.59 9.87 -13.15
N ARG A 140 -6.50 10.84 -13.36
CA ARG A 140 -6.48 11.74 -14.52
C ARG A 140 -5.34 12.75 -14.48
N LEU A 141 -4.74 12.98 -13.31
CA LEU A 141 -3.52 13.78 -13.15
C LEU A 141 -2.26 13.01 -13.57
N GLU A 142 -2.38 11.71 -13.83
CA GLU A 142 -1.34 10.85 -14.39
C GLU A 142 -1.75 10.35 -15.79
N PRO A 143 -1.56 11.15 -16.86
CA PRO A 143 -2.08 10.83 -18.19
C PRO A 143 -1.65 9.46 -18.72
N GLU A 144 -0.39 9.05 -18.50
CA GLU A 144 0.09 7.74 -18.94
C GLU A 144 -0.63 6.58 -18.25
N LEU A 145 -0.92 6.72 -16.95
CA LEU A 145 -1.63 5.72 -16.16
C LEU A 145 -3.10 5.69 -16.57
N TYR A 146 -3.75 6.86 -16.64
CA TYR A 146 -5.13 6.99 -17.08
C TYR A 146 -5.36 6.40 -18.48
N ASP A 147 -4.55 6.77 -19.47
CA ASP A 147 -4.70 6.29 -20.84
C ASP A 147 -4.48 4.77 -20.93
N SER A 148 -3.54 4.24 -20.16
CA SER A 148 -3.27 2.80 -20.10
C SER A 148 -4.39 2.00 -19.43
N CYS A 149 -5.14 2.62 -18.52
CA CYS A 149 -6.20 1.99 -17.74
C CYS A 149 -7.62 2.37 -18.16
N LYS A 150 -7.79 3.28 -19.13
CA LYS A 150 -9.10 3.84 -19.52
C LYS A 150 -10.16 2.79 -19.82
N GLN A 151 -9.80 1.72 -20.53
CA GLN A 151 -10.72 0.62 -20.82
C GLN A 151 -11.17 -0.12 -19.55
N ASP A 152 -10.24 -0.38 -18.64
CA ASP A 152 -10.52 -1.07 -17.38
C ASP A 152 -11.30 -0.19 -16.41
N ILE A 153 -11.05 1.11 -16.38
CA ILE A 153 -11.85 2.09 -15.61
C ILE A 153 -13.31 2.01 -16.05
N ASN A 154 -13.57 2.07 -17.37
CA ASN A 154 -14.93 2.02 -17.90
C ASN A 154 -15.63 0.67 -17.68
N ARG A 155 -14.88 -0.43 -17.61
CA ARG A 155 -15.45 -1.78 -17.49
C ARG A 155 -15.62 -2.22 -16.03
N LEU A 156 -14.67 -1.90 -15.17
CA LEU A 156 -14.55 -2.42 -13.80
C LEU A 156 -14.86 -1.36 -12.74
N CYS A 157 -14.60 -0.08 -13.03
CA CYS A 157 -14.70 1.03 -12.07
C CYS A 157 -15.70 2.12 -12.48
N GLN A 158 -16.68 1.81 -13.35
CA GLN A 158 -17.61 2.80 -13.92
C GLN A 158 -18.42 3.59 -12.88
N ASN A 159 -18.71 2.98 -11.72
CA ASN A 159 -19.50 3.57 -10.65
C ASN A 159 -18.63 4.17 -9.53
N VAL A 160 -17.31 4.23 -9.73
CA VAL A 160 -16.36 4.76 -8.75
C VAL A 160 -16.14 6.23 -9.05
N ALA A 161 -16.36 7.07 -8.04
CA ALA A 161 -16.08 8.50 -8.15
C ALA A 161 -14.58 8.75 -8.35
N PHE A 162 -14.25 9.76 -9.14
CA PHE A 162 -12.87 10.21 -9.27
C PHE A 162 -12.43 11.09 -8.09
N GLY A 163 -11.12 11.27 -7.95
CA GLY A 163 -10.49 11.90 -6.80
C GLY A 163 -10.35 10.94 -5.63
N ASN A 164 -9.73 11.42 -4.54
CA ASN A 164 -9.54 10.65 -3.31
C ASN A 164 -8.86 9.28 -3.50
N ALA A 165 -8.11 9.09 -4.58
CA ALA A 165 -7.51 7.87 -5.10
C ALA A 165 -8.49 6.70 -5.33
N GLN A 166 -9.81 6.94 -5.38
CA GLN A 166 -10.81 5.86 -5.37
C GLN A 166 -10.75 4.98 -6.63
N VAL A 167 -10.57 5.57 -7.81
CA VAL A 167 -10.41 4.81 -9.06
C VAL A 167 -9.13 3.99 -9.04
N ILE A 168 -8.03 4.53 -8.50
CA ILE A 168 -6.75 3.82 -8.37
C ILE A 168 -6.92 2.61 -7.45
N GLU A 169 -7.58 2.77 -6.30
CA GLU A 169 -7.85 1.65 -5.39
C GLU A 169 -8.77 0.59 -6.02
N CYS A 170 -9.79 0.99 -6.78
CA CYS A 170 -10.63 0.05 -7.53
C CYS A 170 -9.82 -0.79 -8.54
N LEU A 171 -8.88 -0.16 -9.26
CA LEU A 171 -7.99 -0.87 -10.19
C LEU A 171 -7.05 -1.83 -9.44
N LYS A 172 -6.46 -1.40 -8.30
CA LYS A 172 -5.63 -2.27 -7.43
C LYS A 172 -6.41 -3.49 -6.93
N GLU A 173 -7.67 -3.31 -6.53
CA GLU A 173 -8.56 -4.39 -6.08
C GLU A 173 -8.98 -5.33 -7.23
N SER A 174 -9.10 -4.79 -8.45
CA SER A 174 -9.52 -5.53 -9.64
C SER A 174 -8.35 -6.10 -10.46
N LYS A 175 -7.14 -6.15 -9.90
CA LYS A 175 -5.89 -6.47 -10.63
C LYS A 175 -5.95 -7.71 -11.52
N ARG A 176 -6.57 -8.79 -11.06
CA ARG A 176 -6.71 -10.06 -11.83
C ARG A 176 -7.51 -9.93 -13.11
N GLN A 177 -8.36 -8.91 -13.21
CA GLN A 177 -9.25 -8.67 -14.35
C GLN A 177 -8.76 -7.56 -15.27
N LEU A 178 -7.68 -6.86 -14.90
CA LEU A 178 -7.14 -5.75 -15.70
C LEU A 178 -6.58 -6.26 -17.02
N THR A 179 -6.63 -5.41 -18.04
CA THR A 179 -5.83 -5.60 -19.25
C THR A 179 -4.34 -5.62 -18.88
N GLN A 180 -3.53 -6.35 -19.66
CA GLN A 180 -2.09 -6.45 -19.41
C GLN A 180 -1.43 -5.08 -19.25
N ARG A 181 -1.75 -4.13 -20.13
CA ARG A 181 -1.18 -2.78 -20.10
C ARG A 181 -1.53 -2.03 -18.82
N CYS A 182 -2.79 -2.06 -18.37
CA CYS A 182 -3.18 -1.41 -17.12
C CYS A 182 -2.57 -2.11 -15.91
N HIS A 183 -2.60 -3.44 -15.89
CA HIS A 183 -2.00 -4.25 -14.83
C HIS A 183 -0.52 -3.90 -14.60
N GLN A 184 0.26 -3.80 -15.68
CA GLN A 184 1.68 -3.42 -15.60
C GLN A 184 1.87 -2.04 -14.97
N ARG A 185 1.04 -1.05 -15.34
CA ARG A 185 1.13 0.31 -14.80
C ARG A 185 0.73 0.38 -13.33
N ILE A 186 -0.34 -0.34 -12.93
CA ILE A 186 -0.76 -0.45 -11.53
C ILE A 186 0.29 -1.17 -10.69
N PHE A 187 0.88 -2.26 -11.19
CA PHE A 187 1.95 -2.97 -10.49
C PHE A 187 3.18 -2.07 -10.26
N LYS A 188 3.55 -1.25 -11.25
CA LYS A 188 4.64 -0.27 -11.11
C LYS A 188 4.31 0.84 -10.13
N LEU A 189 3.07 1.34 -10.12
CA LEU A 189 2.62 2.29 -9.12
C LEU A 189 2.74 1.68 -7.71
N GLN A 190 2.26 0.45 -7.51
CA GLN A 190 2.39 -0.24 -6.23
C GLN A 190 3.85 -0.49 -5.84
N GLU A 191 4.74 -0.81 -6.77
CA GLU A 191 6.18 -0.96 -6.48
C GLU A 191 6.77 0.35 -5.92
N VAL A 192 6.39 1.50 -6.50
CA VAL A 192 6.80 2.82 -6.02
C VAL A 192 6.22 3.13 -4.63
N GLU A 193 4.92 2.94 -4.44
CA GLU A 193 4.24 3.16 -3.15
C GLU A 193 4.78 2.26 -2.03
N MET A 194 5.20 1.02 -2.34
CA MET A 194 5.74 0.11 -1.33
C MET A 194 7.15 0.49 -0.90
N VAL A 195 7.97 1.00 -1.82
CA VAL A 195 9.29 1.57 -1.52
C VAL A 195 9.15 2.87 -0.75
N ASP A 196 8.09 3.63 -1.05
CA ASP A 196 7.85 4.93 -0.47
C ASP A 196 6.36 5.16 -0.10
N PRO A 197 5.97 4.76 1.12
CA PRO A 197 4.58 4.82 1.56
C PRO A 197 3.98 6.24 1.63
N GLU A 198 4.80 7.29 1.59
CA GLU A 198 4.26 8.66 1.55
C GLU A 198 3.65 9.02 0.20
N LEU A 199 4.03 8.33 -0.88
CA LEU A 199 3.46 8.53 -2.22
C LEU A 199 2.08 7.86 -2.38
N ASP A 200 1.71 6.99 -1.44
CA ASP A 200 0.40 6.36 -1.38
C ASP A 200 -0.61 7.34 -0.75
N TYR A 201 -1.24 8.15 -1.59
CA TYR A 201 -2.23 9.15 -1.17
C TYR A 201 -3.31 8.54 -0.27
N GLN A 202 -3.80 7.34 -0.62
CA GLN A 202 -4.88 6.71 0.13
C GLN A 202 -4.44 6.31 1.53
N LEU A 203 -3.25 5.72 1.67
CA LEU A 203 -2.65 5.40 2.97
C LEU A 203 -2.46 6.68 3.80
N MET A 204 -1.81 7.70 3.22
CA MET A 204 -1.51 8.95 3.92
C MET A 204 -2.76 9.70 4.37
N ARG A 205 -3.80 9.71 3.54
CA ARG A 205 -5.09 10.33 3.86
C ARG A 205 -5.82 9.59 4.96
N VAL A 206 -6.02 8.28 4.80
CA VAL A 206 -6.79 7.46 5.74
C VAL A 206 -6.08 7.35 7.10
N CYS A 207 -4.75 7.21 7.09
CA CYS A 207 -3.95 7.05 8.30
C CYS A 207 -3.38 8.37 8.87
N LYS A 208 -3.73 9.54 8.32
CA LYS A 208 -3.17 10.85 8.72
C LYS A 208 -3.10 11.07 10.23
N HIS A 209 -4.19 10.78 10.94
CA HIS A 209 -4.25 10.94 12.40
C HIS A 209 -3.39 9.90 13.13
N MET A 210 -3.34 8.66 12.64
CA MET A 210 -2.55 7.58 13.24
C MET A 210 -1.06 7.81 13.03
N ILE A 211 -0.65 8.31 11.87
CA ILE A 211 0.73 8.72 11.57
C ILE A 211 1.17 9.82 12.55
N ARG A 212 0.35 10.85 12.75
CA ARG A 212 0.63 11.92 13.74
C ARG A 212 0.66 11.44 15.18
N ARG A 213 -0.03 10.35 15.50
CA ARG A 213 -0.11 9.81 16.86
C ARG A 213 1.04 8.88 17.19
N PHE A 214 1.40 8.00 16.26
CA PHE A 214 2.34 6.90 16.51
C PHE A 214 3.68 7.07 15.82
N CYS A 215 3.73 7.83 14.71
CA CYS A 215 4.86 7.82 13.76
C CYS A 215 5.45 9.22 13.52
N THR A 216 5.40 10.12 14.51
CA THR A 216 5.91 11.50 14.39
C THR A 216 7.40 11.57 14.06
N GLU A 217 8.17 10.60 14.53
CA GLU A 217 9.62 10.51 14.34
C GLU A 217 10.02 9.56 13.19
N SER A 218 9.04 8.91 12.54
CA SER A 218 9.33 8.00 11.44
C SER A 218 9.69 8.77 10.18
N GLU A 219 10.87 8.50 9.63
CA GLU A 219 11.20 8.92 8.27
C GLU A 219 10.21 8.32 7.27
N GLY A 220 9.85 9.05 6.22
CA GLY A 220 8.76 8.70 5.29
C GLY A 220 8.72 7.25 4.81
N LYS A 221 9.89 6.67 4.49
CA LYS A 221 10.03 5.27 4.04
C LYS A 221 9.63 4.23 5.10
N ASN A 222 9.63 4.59 6.37
CA ASN A 222 9.34 3.71 7.51
C ASN A 222 7.90 3.90 8.05
N VAL A 223 7.12 4.83 7.50
CA VAL A 223 5.76 5.13 8.00
C VAL A 223 4.87 3.88 8.00
N LEU A 224 4.86 3.10 6.91
CA LEU A 224 4.07 1.86 6.87
C LEU A 224 4.54 0.85 7.92
N GLN A 225 5.85 0.73 8.15
CA GLN A 225 6.39 -0.18 9.16
C GLN A 225 5.99 0.24 10.59
N CYS A 226 6.06 1.54 10.89
CA CYS A 226 5.58 2.09 12.17
C CYS A 226 4.08 1.84 12.37
N LEU A 227 3.27 2.07 11.33
CA LEU A 227 1.84 1.79 11.36
C LEU A 227 1.54 0.30 11.59
N LYS A 228 2.29 -0.61 10.97
CA LYS A 228 2.19 -2.06 11.21
C LYS A 228 2.47 -2.42 12.67
N GLN A 229 3.53 -1.86 13.27
CA GLN A 229 3.89 -2.12 14.67
C GLN A 229 2.80 -1.67 15.66
N ASN A 230 2.07 -0.60 15.32
CA ASN A 230 1.00 -0.04 16.16
C ASN A 230 -0.41 -0.52 15.75
N LYS A 231 -0.53 -1.36 14.71
CA LYS A 231 -1.81 -1.78 14.08
C LYS A 231 -2.84 -2.34 15.06
N ASN A 232 -2.38 -3.02 16.11
CA ASN A 232 -3.23 -3.67 17.10
C ASN A 232 -3.44 -2.85 18.38
N SER A 233 -2.97 -1.60 18.42
CA SER A 233 -3.30 -0.68 19.51
C SER A 233 -4.81 -0.43 19.57
N GLU A 234 -5.38 -0.37 20.78
CA GLU A 234 -6.79 0.03 21.00
C GLU A 234 -7.09 1.43 20.46
N LEU A 235 -6.06 2.26 20.34
CA LEU A 235 -6.13 3.63 19.86
C LEU A 235 -6.01 3.74 18.33
N MET A 236 -5.86 2.61 17.62
CA MET A 236 -5.78 2.56 16.17
C MET A 236 -7.15 2.76 15.52
N ASP A 237 -7.25 3.72 14.60
CA ASP A 237 -8.46 3.95 13.81
C ASP A 237 -8.80 2.71 12.96
N PRO A 238 -10.04 2.18 12.99
CA PRO A 238 -10.41 0.98 12.26
C PRO A 238 -10.21 1.08 10.73
N LYS A 239 -10.43 2.26 10.13
CA LYS A 239 -10.23 2.45 8.68
C LYS A 239 -8.73 2.45 8.35
N CYS A 240 -7.90 3.06 9.19
CA CYS A 240 -6.45 2.95 9.05
C CYS A 240 -5.97 1.51 9.26
N LYS A 241 -6.48 0.78 10.25
CA LYS A 241 -6.18 -0.66 10.45
C LYS A 241 -6.51 -1.49 9.21
N GLN A 242 -7.66 -1.25 8.59
CA GLN A 242 -8.04 -1.90 7.34
C GLN A 242 -7.09 -1.53 6.20
N MET A 243 -6.71 -0.26 6.09
CA MET A 243 -5.76 0.22 5.07
C MET A 243 -4.39 -0.45 5.21
N ILE A 244 -3.83 -0.49 6.43
CA ILE A 244 -2.58 -1.20 6.74
C ILE A 244 -2.69 -2.68 6.33
N THR A 245 -3.82 -3.33 6.63
CA THR A 245 -4.05 -4.73 6.24
C THR A 245 -4.06 -4.89 4.72
N LYS A 246 -4.76 -4.02 3.97
CA LYS A 246 -4.75 -4.04 2.49
C LYS A 246 -3.35 -3.91 1.91
N ARG A 247 -2.49 -3.08 2.52
CA ARG A 247 -1.09 -2.94 2.11
C ARG A 247 -0.26 -4.18 2.45
N GLN A 248 -0.44 -4.78 3.63
CA GLN A 248 0.21 -6.06 3.98
C GLN A 248 -0.18 -7.19 3.02
N ILE A 249 -1.47 -7.30 2.64
CA ILE A 249 -1.93 -8.28 1.63
C ILE A 249 -1.17 -8.05 0.32
N THR A 250 -1.05 -6.79 -0.12
CA THR A 250 -0.32 -6.42 -1.34
C THR A 250 1.17 -6.75 -1.25
N GLN A 251 1.82 -6.50 -0.11
CA GLN A 251 3.22 -6.88 0.10
C GLN A 251 3.44 -8.39 -0.07
N ASN A 252 2.46 -9.20 0.34
CA ASN A 252 2.60 -10.65 0.29
C ASN A 252 2.24 -11.25 -1.08
N THR A 253 1.60 -10.49 -1.98
CA THR A 253 1.27 -11.00 -3.32
C THR A 253 2.46 -11.04 -4.28
N ASP A 254 3.54 -10.29 -4.02
CA ASP A 254 4.76 -10.38 -4.82
C ASP A 254 5.98 -9.90 -4.02
N TYR A 255 7.09 -10.62 -4.10
CA TYR A 255 8.32 -10.25 -3.38
C TYR A 255 8.86 -8.87 -3.80
N ARG A 256 8.54 -8.40 -5.01
CA ARG A 256 8.92 -7.05 -5.49
C ARG A 256 8.14 -5.94 -4.82
N LEU A 257 6.93 -6.23 -4.34
CA LEU A 257 6.07 -5.33 -3.57
C LEU A 257 6.39 -5.35 -2.07
N ASN A 258 7.38 -6.12 -1.63
CA ASN A 258 7.86 -6.15 -0.26
C ASN A 258 9.36 -5.78 -0.20
N PRO A 259 9.71 -4.49 -0.07
CA PRO A 259 11.10 -4.04 -0.08
C PRO A 259 11.96 -4.63 1.05
N VAL A 260 11.36 -4.87 2.23
CA VAL A 260 12.05 -5.46 3.38
C VAL A 260 12.43 -6.91 3.07
N LEU A 261 11.49 -7.70 2.58
CA LEU A 261 11.74 -9.08 2.13
C LEU A 261 12.75 -9.13 0.99
N ARG A 262 12.57 -8.30 -0.04
CA ARG A 262 13.46 -8.24 -1.22
C ARG A 262 14.91 -7.94 -0.81
N LYS A 263 15.10 -7.07 0.18
CA LYS A 263 16.43 -6.73 0.72
C LYS A 263 17.00 -7.89 1.52
N ALA A 264 16.26 -8.45 2.48
CA ALA A 264 16.73 -9.50 3.36
C ALA A 264 16.99 -10.83 2.64
N CYS A 265 16.14 -11.18 1.68
CA CYS A 265 16.23 -12.43 0.89
C CYS A 265 16.91 -12.24 -0.46
N LYS A 266 17.71 -11.18 -0.65
CA LYS A 266 18.35 -10.82 -1.92
C LYS A 266 19.16 -11.98 -2.53
N ALA A 267 19.87 -12.75 -1.69
CA ALA A 267 20.67 -13.90 -2.13
C ALA A 267 19.84 -15.19 -2.22
N ASP A 268 18.85 -15.37 -1.34
CA ASP A 268 18.06 -16.60 -1.24
C ASP A 268 17.04 -16.76 -2.37
N ILE A 269 16.41 -15.67 -2.81
CA ILE A 269 15.41 -15.68 -3.89
C ILE A 269 15.95 -16.28 -5.19
N PRO A 270 17.05 -15.79 -5.79
CA PRO A 270 17.61 -16.39 -7.00
C PRO A 270 18.22 -17.77 -6.73
N LYS A 271 18.70 -18.04 -5.52
CA LYS A 271 19.31 -19.34 -5.18
C LYS A 271 18.27 -20.48 -5.12
N PHE A 272 17.09 -20.23 -4.53
CA PHE A 272 16.12 -21.28 -4.24
C PHE A 272 14.86 -21.22 -5.09
N CYS A 273 14.47 -20.03 -5.57
CA CYS A 273 13.19 -19.82 -6.24
C CYS A 273 13.36 -19.49 -7.73
N GLN A 274 14.54 -19.73 -8.32
CA GLN A 274 14.84 -19.44 -9.72
C GLN A 274 13.85 -20.06 -10.71
N SER A 275 13.35 -21.27 -10.43
CA SER A 275 12.39 -21.95 -11.29
C SER A 275 11.05 -21.22 -11.41
N ILE A 276 10.68 -20.42 -10.40
CA ILE A 276 9.50 -19.56 -10.41
C ILE A 276 9.82 -18.29 -11.20
N LEU A 277 10.98 -17.69 -10.96
CA LEU A 277 11.43 -16.49 -11.67
C LEU A 277 11.55 -16.71 -13.19
N ASN A 278 12.04 -17.88 -13.60
CA ASN A 278 12.18 -18.23 -15.02
C ASN A 278 10.83 -18.36 -15.76
N LYS A 279 9.73 -18.58 -15.03
CA LYS A 279 8.37 -18.65 -15.58
C LYS A 279 7.69 -17.29 -15.63
N ALA A 280 8.24 -16.28 -14.93
CA ALA A 280 7.68 -14.95 -14.86
C ALA A 280 8.17 -14.09 -16.04
N THR A 281 7.27 -13.37 -16.68
CA THR A 281 7.71 -12.16 -17.41
C THR A 281 7.95 -11.04 -16.39
N ALA A 282 8.81 -10.06 -16.73
CA ALA A 282 9.23 -9.02 -15.80
C ALA A 282 8.08 -8.22 -15.16
N ASP A 283 6.87 -8.25 -15.74
CA ASP A 283 5.71 -7.49 -15.25
C ASP A 283 4.48 -8.37 -14.97
N THR A 284 4.63 -9.70 -14.92
CA THR A 284 3.59 -10.60 -14.41
C THR A 284 3.71 -10.72 -12.90
N GLU A 285 2.63 -10.50 -12.15
CA GLU A 285 2.59 -10.73 -10.71
C GLU A 285 2.75 -12.23 -10.41
N LEU A 286 3.51 -12.57 -9.36
CA LEU A 286 3.83 -13.95 -9.01
C LEU A 286 2.88 -14.57 -7.98
N GLU A 287 1.84 -13.85 -7.59
CA GLU A 287 0.75 -14.32 -6.71
C GLU A 287 1.23 -14.98 -5.40
N GLY A 288 2.33 -14.49 -4.83
CA GLY A 288 2.92 -15.00 -3.59
C GLY A 288 3.75 -16.28 -3.75
N GLN A 289 3.96 -16.78 -4.97
CA GLN A 289 4.70 -18.03 -5.22
C GLN A 289 6.14 -17.97 -4.71
N VAL A 290 6.81 -16.82 -4.82
CA VAL A 290 8.18 -16.66 -4.29
C VAL A 290 8.19 -16.72 -2.76
N ILE A 291 7.21 -16.09 -2.10
CA ILE A 291 7.08 -16.15 -0.63
C ILE A 291 6.77 -17.58 -0.19
N SER A 292 5.86 -18.28 -0.86
CA SER A 292 5.58 -19.71 -0.61
C SER A 292 6.83 -20.58 -0.79
N CYS A 293 7.64 -20.34 -1.81
CA CYS A 293 8.92 -21.01 -1.99
C CYS A 293 9.88 -20.76 -0.82
N LEU A 294 9.99 -19.51 -0.35
CA LEU A 294 10.84 -19.16 0.79
C LEU A 294 10.32 -19.77 2.10
N LYS A 295 8.99 -19.82 2.34
CA LYS A 295 8.36 -20.51 3.48
C LYS A 295 8.76 -22.00 3.52
N LEU A 296 8.77 -22.68 2.38
CA LEU A 296 9.24 -24.07 2.29
C LEU A 296 10.73 -24.21 2.63
N ARG A 297 11.57 -23.26 2.20
CA ARG A 297 13.02 -23.28 2.52
C ARG A 297 13.30 -22.89 3.97
N TYR A 298 12.47 -22.05 4.57
CA TYR A 298 12.49 -21.75 5.99
C TYR A 298 12.24 -23.02 6.80
N ALA A 299 11.20 -23.79 6.46
CA ALA A 299 10.90 -25.06 7.12
C ALA A 299 12.03 -26.11 6.96
N ASP A 300 12.78 -26.05 5.85
CA ASP A 300 13.97 -26.88 5.61
C ASP A 300 15.26 -26.31 6.27
N GLN A 301 15.20 -25.16 6.93
CA GLN A 301 16.34 -24.44 7.53
C GLN A 301 17.47 -24.09 6.55
N ARG A 302 17.11 -23.70 5.32
CA ARG A 302 18.07 -23.45 4.23
C ARG A 302 18.32 -21.96 3.92
N LEU A 303 17.57 -21.07 4.54
CA LEU A 303 17.66 -19.62 4.29
C LEU A 303 18.87 -18.99 5.01
N SER A 304 19.33 -17.85 4.50
CA SER A 304 20.24 -16.97 5.25
C SER A 304 19.55 -16.42 6.52
N PRO A 305 20.30 -16.03 7.57
CA PRO A 305 19.71 -15.51 8.82
C PRO A 305 18.76 -14.33 8.60
N ASP A 306 19.18 -13.33 7.80
CA ASP A 306 18.35 -12.15 7.52
C ASP A 306 17.04 -12.53 6.82
N CYS A 307 17.10 -13.45 5.86
CA CYS A 307 15.92 -13.94 5.16
C CYS A 307 15.03 -14.81 6.07
N GLU A 308 15.63 -15.66 6.92
CA GLU A 308 14.94 -16.49 7.90
C GLU A 308 14.12 -15.62 8.86
N ASP A 309 14.70 -14.54 9.39
CA ASP A 309 14.01 -13.62 10.29
C ASP A 309 12.84 -12.90 9.60
N GLN A 310 12.99 -12.45 8.36
CA GLN A 310 11.89 -11.82 7.62
C GLN A 310 10.78 -12.82 7.26
N ILE A 311 11.12 -14.06 6.91
CA ILE A 311 10.10 -15.10 6.68
C ILE A 311 9.40 -15.47 7.99
N ARG A 312 10.10 -15.50 9.14
CA ARG A 312 9.47 -15.70 10.45
C ARG A 312 8.39 -14.63 10.71
N VAL A 313 8.69 -13.35 10.45
CA VAL A 313 7.71 -12.26 10.59
C VAL A 313 6.51 -12.46 9.66
N ILE A 314 6.73 -12.80 8.39
CA ILE A 314 5.64 -13.06 7.44
C ILE A 314 4.77 -14.22 7.91
N LEU A 315 5.38 -15.31 8.37
CA LEU A 315 4.65 -16.48 8.88
C LEU A 315 3.79 -16.13 10.10
N GLN A 316 4.34 -15.38 11.07
CA GLN A 316 3.60 -14.94 12.25
C GLN A 316 2.43 -14.00 11.90
N GLU A 317 2.65 -13.06 10.99
CA GLU A 317 1.60 -12.14 10.53
C GLU A 317 0.48 -12.93 9.80
N SER A 318 0.83 -13.88 8.92
CA SER A 318 -0.14 -14.72 8.22
C SER A 318 -0.89 -15.67 9.14
N ALA A 319 -0.21 -16.26 10.14
CA ALA A 319 -0.83 -17.16 11.10
C ALA A 319 -1.92 -16.46 11.93
N LEU A 320 -1.78 -15.16 12.19
CA LEU A 320 -2.81 -14.36 12.87
C LEU A 320 -3.91 -13.86 11.91
N ASP A 321 -3.57 -13.58 10.65
CA ASP A 321 -4.49 -13.09 9.63
C ASP A 321 -4.28 -13.86 8.31
N TYR A 322 -5.08 -14.91 8.12
CA TYR A 322 -5.04 -15.82 6.97
C TYR A 322 -5.15 -15.11 5.60
N ARG A 323 -5.63 -13.86 5.56
CA ARG A 323 -5.71 -13.03 4.35
C ARG A 323 -4.34 -12.58 3.85
N LEU A 324 -3.34 -12.60 4.73
CA LEU A 324 -1.96 -12.25 4.42
C LEU A 324 -1.20 -13.40 3.74
N ASP A 325 -1.78 -14.60 3.62
CA ASP A 325 -1.22 -15.71 2.82
C ASP A 325 -1.97 -15.83 1.47
N PRO A 326 -1.38 -15.36 0.34
CA PRO A 326 -2.07 -15.41 -0.94
C PRO A 326 -2.29 -16.82 -1.47
N GLN A 327 -1.39 -17.77 -1.19
CA GLN A 327 -1.57 -19.15 -1.66
C GLN A 327 -2.72 -19.80 -0.90
N LEU A 328 -2.84 -19.55 0.39
CA LEU A 328 -4.00 -19.97 1.16
C LEU A 328 -5.29 -19.36 0.61
N GLN A 329 -5.32 -18.04 0.35
CA GLN A 329 -6.50 -17.39 -0.25
C GLN A 329 -6.88 -18.03 -1.59
N ILE A 330 -5.91 -18.26 -2.48
CA ILE A 330 -6.14 -18.83 -3.80
C ILE A 330 -6.71 -20.25 -3.70
N HIS A 331 -6.14 -21.09 -2.84
CA HIS A 331 -6.45 -22.52 -2.84
C HIS A 331 -7.55 -22.93 -1.86
N CYS A 332 -7.77 -22.17 -0.78
CA CYS A 332 -8.69 -22.52 0.31
C CYS A 332 -9.96 -21.66 0.41
N THR A 333 -10.24 -20.74 -0.52
CA THR A 333 -11.44 -19.87 -0.43
C THR A 333 -12.74 -20.68 -0.22
N HIS A 334 -12.90 -21.80 -0.93
CA HIS A 334 -14.08 -22.65 -0.82
C HIS A 334 -14.17 -23.35 0.54
N GLU A 335 -13.08 -23.96 1.01
CA GLU A 335 -12.99 -24.61 2.32
C GLU A 335 -13.23 -23.63 3.46
N ILE A 336 -12.64 -22.43 3.42
CA ILE A 336 -12.83 -21.41 4.44
C ILE A 336 -14.31 -21.04 4.55
N THR A 337 -14.98 -20.85 3.40
CA THR A 337 -16.40 -20.50 3.36
C THR A 337 -17.32 -21.64 3.83
N SER A 338 -16.93 -22.90 3.58
CA SER A 338 -17.78 -24.07 3.85
C SER A 338 -17.51 -24.77 5.19
N LEU A 339 -16.28 -24.73 5.68
CA LEU A 339 -15.83 -25.43 6.89
C LEU A 339 -15.55 -24.48 8.06
N CYS A 340 -15.17 -23.24 7.78
CA CYS A 340 -14.78 -22.23 8.79
C CYS A 340 -15.57 -20.91 8.68
N PRO A 341 -16.90 -20.93 8.46
CA PRO A 341 -17.66 -19.71 8.20
C PRO A 341 -17.74 -18.78 9.41
N GLU A 342 -17.79 -19.33 10.64
CA GLU A 342 -17.90 -18.54 11.88
C GLU A 342 -16.60 -17.79 12.16
N GLU A 343 -15.46 -18.47 12.06
CA GLU A 343 -14.13 -17.90 12.24
C GLU A 343 -13.84 -16.85 11.16
N ALA A 344 -14.23 -17.11 9.90
CA ALA A 344 -14.07 -16.16 8.81
C ALA A 344 -14.97 -14.92 8.97
N ALA A 345 -16.19 -15.09 9.48
CA ALA A 345 -17.14 -13.99 9.69
C ALA A 345 -16.72 -13.05 10.83
N ALA A 346 -16.01 -13.55 11.85
CA ALA A 346 -15.47 -12.72 12.93
C ALA A 346 -14.46 -11.68 12.39
N GLN A 347 -13.76 -11.98 11.29
CA GLN A 347 -12.72 -11.14 10.68
C GLN A 347 -11.62 -10.69 11.68
N GLU A 348 -11.46 -11.45 12.76
CA GLU A 348 -10.50 -11.19 13.81
C GLU A 348 -9.09 -11.66 13.42
N GLN A 349 -8.07 -10.98 13.94
CA GLN A 349 -6.66 -11.32 13.70
C GLN A 349 -6.14 -12.24 14.82
N THR A 350 -6.86 -13.34 15.05
CA THR A 350 -6.67 -14.28 16.16
C THR A 350 -6.13 -15.64 15.72
N GLY A 351 -5.97 -15.86 14.42
CA GLY A 351 -5.51 -17.13 13.85
C GLY A 351 -6.53 -18.27 13.81
N GLN A 352 -7.78 -18.03 14.23
CA GLN A 352 -8.81 -19.08 14.33
C GLN A 352 -9.17 -19.73 12.99
N VAL A 353 -9.07 -19.00 11.88
CA VAL A 353 -9.33 -19.58 10.55
C VAL A 353 -8.29 -20.65 10.20
N GLU A 354 -7.00 -20.42 10.50
CA GLU A 354 -5.97 -21.43 10.27
C GLU A 354 -6.16 -22.64 11.20
N GLU A 355 -6.51 -22.41 12.47
CA GLU A 355 -6.81 -23.51 13.40
C GLU A 355 -8.00 -24.35 12.94
N CYS A 356 -9.08 -23.72 12.50
CA CYS A 356 -10.23 -24.43 11.94
C CYS A 356 -9.85 -25.27 10.72
N LEU A 357 -9.00 -24.76 9.82
CA LEU A 357 -8.49 -25.51 8.67
C LEU A 357 -7.61 -26.69 9.10
N LYS A 358 -6.72 -26.51 10.09
CA LYS A 358 -5.87 -27.59 10.64
C LYS A 358 -6.74 -28.70 11.25
N VAL A 359 -7.76 -28.35 12.04
CA VAL A 359 -8.71 -29.31 12.64
C VAL A 359 -9.50 -30.08 11.58
N ASN A 360 -9.90 -29.41 10.50
CA ASN A 360 -10.67 -30.01 9.42
C ASN A 360 -9.81 -30.57 8.28
N LEU A 361 -8.50 -30.75 8.45
CA LEU A 361 -7.56 -31.19 7.42
C LEU A 361 -8.04 -32.45 6.65
N LEU A 362 -8.63 -33.42 7.36
CA LEU A 362 -9.12 -34.66 6.75
C LEU A 362 -10.42 -34.48 5.94
N LYS A 363 -11.16 -33.38 6.15
CA LYS A 363 -12.40 -33.04 5.43
C LYS A 363 -12.15 -32.14 4.21
N ILE A 364 -10.95 -31.58 4.08
CA ILE A 364 -10.57 -30.74 2.94
C ILE A 364 -10.52 -31.59 1.68
N LYS A 365 -11.31 -31.19 0.67
CA LYS A 365 -11.43 -31.90 -0.62
C LYS A 365 -10.48 -31.34 -1.66
N GLN A 366 -10.24 -30.03 -1.68
CA GLN A 366 -9.33 -29.43 -2.64
C GLN A 366 -7.88 -29.76 -2.27
N GLU A 367 -7.19 -30.49 -3.15
CA GLU A 367 -5.79 -30.88 -2.94
C GLU A 367 -4.85 -29.69 -2.80
N GLY A 368 -5.14 -28.58 -3.51
CA GLY A 368 -4.42 -27.32 -3.34
C GLY A 368 -4.53 -26.79 -1.91
N CYS A 369 -5.75 -26.72 -1.37
CA CYS A 369 -5.97 -26.26 0.00
C CYS A 369 -5.30 -27.19 1.02
N LYS A 370 -5.49 -28.50 0.84
CA LYS A 370 -4.91 -29.53 1.71
C LYS A 370 -3.39 -29.41 1.78
N LYS A 371 -2.74 -29.14 0.64
CA LYS A 371 -1.30 -28.92 0.57
C LYS A 371 -0.86 -27.68 1.34
N GLU A 372 -1.57 -26.56 1.22
CA GLU A 372 -1.22 -25.34 1.97
C GLU A 372 -1.40 -25.53 3.48
N VAL A 373 -2.46 -26.20 3.93
CA VAL A 373 -2.63 -26.53 5.36
C VAL A 373 -1.53 -27.49 5.86
N LEU A 374 -1.09 -28.45 5.05
CA LEU A 374 0.06 -29.30 5.38
C LEU A 374 1.37 -28.51 5.45
N ASN A 375 1.56 -27.51 4.59
CA ASN A 375 2.73 -26.62 4.64
C ASN A 375 2.75 -25.83 5.96
N MET A 376 1.61 -25.31 6.41
CA MET A 376 1.49 -24.63 7.71
C MET A 376 1.91 -25.54 8.87
N LEU A 377 1.48 -26.80 8.86
CA LEU A 377 1.88 -27.77 9.88
C LEU A 377 3.40 -28.05 9.83
N LYS A 378 3.98 -28.09 8.63
CA LYS A 378 5.44 -28.25 8.45
C LYS A 378 6.20 -27.02 8.97
N GLU A 379 5.71 -25.82 8.70
CA GLU A 379 6.26 -24.55 9.18
C GLU A 379 6.23 -24.47 10.71
N SER A 380 5.08 -24.75 11.32
CA SER A 380 4.87 -24.76 12.78
C SER A 380 5.72 -25.82 13.49
N LYS A 381 5.90 -26.98 12.85
CA LYS A 381 6.82 -28.02 13.34
C LYS A 381 8.29 -27.57 13.29
N ALA A 382 8.67 -26.80 12.28
CA ALA A 382 10.03 -26.29 12.14
C ALA A 382 10.31 -25.15 13.14
N ASP A 383 9.33 -24.31 13.44
CA ASP A 383 9.45 -23.27 14.45
C ASP A 383 8.07 -22.99 15.09
N ILE A 384 7.88 -23.41 16.35
CA ILE A 384 6.62 -23.17 17.07
C ILE A 384 6.31 -21.68 17.20
N PHE A 385 7.32 -20.79 17.15
CA PHE A 385 7.10 -19.34 17.26
C PHE A 385 6.40 -18.75 16.03
N VAL A 386 6.34 -19.46 14.90
CA VAL A 386 5.57 -19.02 13.73
C VAL A 386 4.09 -19.37 13.80
N ASP A 387 3.68 -20.12 14.82
CA ASP A 387 2.29 -20.43 15.14
C ASP A 387 1.95 -19.80 16.51
N PRO A 388 1.50 -18.54 16.55
CA PRO A 388 1.26 -17.84 17.81
C PRO A 388 0.17 -18.48 18.68
N VAL A 389 -0.81 -19.15 18.06
CA VAL A 389 -1.89 -19.83 18.78
C VAL A 389 -1.34 -21.06 19.47
N LEU A 390 -0.61 -21.91 18.75
CA LEU A 390 0.05 -23.08 19.32
C LEU A 390 1.12 -22.71 20.35
N HIS A 391 1.94 -21.69 20.06
CA HIS A 391 2.95 -21.20 21.00
C HIS A 391 2.33 -20.75 22.33
N THR A 392 1.20 -20.04 22.27
CA THR A 392 0.47 -19.60 23.46
C THR A 392 -0.11 -20.79 24.23
N ALA A 393 -0.74 -21.75 23.53
CA ALA A 393 -1.30 -22.95 24.14
C ALA A 393 -0.23 -23.79 24.86
N CYS A 394 0.97 -23.89 24.30
CA CYS A 394 2.07 -24.65 24.87
C CYS A 394 2.99 -23.85 25.81
N ALA A 395 2.74 -22.56 26.05
CA ALA A 395 3.73 -21.65 26.66
C ALA A 395 4.34 -22.15 27.99
N LEU A 396 3.53 -22.77 28.85
CA LEU A 396 4.00 -23.36 30.12
C LEU A 396 4.94 -24.55 29.87
N ASP A 397 4.58 -25.47 28.98
CA ASP A 397 5.41 -26.62 28.63
C ASP A 397 6.73 -26.18 28.00
N ILE A 398 6.68 -25.16 27.13
CA ILE A 398 7.89 -24.57 26.54
C ILE A 398 8.81 -24.03 27.65
N LYS A 399 8.24 -23.28 28.60
CA LYS A 399 8.99 -22.71 29.71
C LYS A 399 9.58 -23.79 30.62
N HIS A 400 8.86 -24.87 30.88
CA HIS A 400 9.34 -25.92 31.79
C HIS A 400 10.31 -26.91 31.13
N HIS A 401 10.06 -27.30 29.89
CA HIS A 401 10.80 -28.38 29.23
C HIS A 401 11.82 -27.89 28.21
N CYS A 402 11.75 -26.63 27.77
CA CYS A 402 12.62 -26.09 26.73
C CYS A 402 13.37 -24.81 27.15
N ALA A 403 13.45 -24.50 28.45
CA ALA A 403 14.07 -23.26 28.96
C ALA A 403 15.50 -23.01 28.46
N ALA A 404 16.29 -24.09 28.28
CA ALA A 404 17.69 -24.01 27.83
C ALA A 404 17.85 -24.14 26.30
N ILE A 405 16.75 -24.34 25.56
CA ILE A 405 16.78 -24.56 24.12
C ILE A 405 16.53 -23.21 23.42
N PRO A 406 17.45 -22.76 22.54
CA PRO A 406 17.23 -21.57 21.74
C PRO A 406 15.96 -21.70 20.87
N PRO A 407 15.14 -20.64 20.75
CA PRO A 407 14.02 -20.58 19.81
C PRO A 407 14.39 -20.95 18.36
N GLY A 408 13.45 -21.60 17.66
CA GLY A 408 13.57 -21.95 16.24
C GLY A 408 14.31 -23.25 15.92
N LYS A 409 14.36 -23.56 14.61
CA LYS A 409 15.13 -24.68 14.01
C LYS A 409 14.74 -26.08 14.48
N GLY A 410 13.50 -26.30 14.88
CA GLY A 410 12.95 -27.63 15.15
C GLY A 410 13.74 -28.42 16.20
N ARG A 411 14.49 -27.74 17.07
CA ARG A 411 15.30 -28.38 18.13
C ARG A 411 14.38 -28.82 19.26
N ARG A 412 13.56 -29.83 19.00
CA ARG A 412 12.88 -30.59 20.04
C ARG A 412 13.10 -32.07 19.79
N GLU A 413 13.84 -32.67 20.71
CA GLU A 413 14.06 -34.11 20.93
C GLU A 413 14.82 -34.89 19.84
N SER A 414 16.14 -34.71 19.77
CA SER A 414 16.99 -35.91 19.76
C SER A 414 17.14 -36.35 21.21
N LYS A 415 16.24 -37.22 21.69
CA LYS A 415 16.48 -37.97 22.92
C LYS A 415 17.90 -38.52 22.84
N GLN A 416 18.80 -37.98 23.66
CA GLN A 416 20.00 -38.71 24.01
C GLN A 416 19.49 -40.01 24.62
N HIS A 417 19.67 -41.11 23.88
CA HIS A 417 19.75 -42.41 24.50
C HIS A 417 20.81 -42.28 25.60
N THR A 418 20.39 -42.20 26.85
CA THR A 418 21.22 -42.66 27.96
C THR A 418 21.33 -44.18 27.79
N PRO A 419 22.51 -44.72 27.44
CA PRO A 419 22.73 -46.15 27.51
C PRO A 419 22.96 -46.53 28.98
N ALA A 420 22.14 -47.47 29.43
CA ALA A 420 22.23 -48.28 30.67
C ALA A 420 22.27 -47.52 32.00
#